data_AF-A0A938V2G2-F1
#
_entry.id   AF-A0A938V2G2-F1
#
_cell.length_a   1.000
_cell.length_b   1.000
_cell.length_c   1.000
_cell.angle_alpha   90.00
_cell.angle_beta   90.00
_cell.angle_gamma   90.00
#
_symmetry.space_group_name_H-M   'P 1'
#
loop_
_entity.id
_entity.type
_entity.pdbx_description
1 polymer ?
#
loop_
_entity_poly.entity_id
_entity_poly.type
_entity_poly.pdbx_seq_one_letter_code
_entity_poly.pdbx_strand_id
1 'polypeptide(L)'
;MSPPRRTNFRLTPDVSSKIVDVVALPKNGCIGEDELLAILEEVVPKHPEVKIWNLSLGSDQPCDGQQFSEVAAALDALQDKFGVTFVLAAGNYRIPPLRGWPAEDLGEADRLGVPADSVRGLAVGSLAHLDKPNTRVRRSEPSPFSRRGPGPVFLPKPDVVHYGGNCDSGGAFAQTGVLSINGSSQLAENVGTSFSAPLVSTLLANAEASLVSPPSRSLLKALLIQSALLDSPTLSASEIRYRGFGVPGDLAAVLTCTPWSATLVFESRLLPGLEFEKWPFPIPDCLRRPDGRVFGEMVMTLAYEPSLDLSFGAEYCRTNVEASLGTYDVQADGKRHQVSQVPPEPKDVSRLYEAEQVANAFKWSPVKVYRRQFSRGATGTDWRLRVEASHRSGPVPTPTQDFAIVITLRDPGQSLPVYDEVVAKMAAAGWISQDLQIHHRVRSRL
;
A
#
# COMPACT_ATOMS: atom_id res chain seq x y z
N MET A 1 10.08 -10.36 25.06
CA MET A 1 8.83 -10.36 24.27
C MET A 1 7.80 -9.60 25.06
N SER A 2 7.53 -8.34 24.73
CA SER A 2 6.41 -7.61 25.32
C SER A 2 5.11 -8.28 24.88
N PRO A 3 4.12 -8.46 25.76
CA PRO A 3 2.84 -9.01 25.35
C PRO A 3 2.22 -8.07 24.32
N PRO A 4 1.55 -8.58 23.27
CA PRO A 4 0.79 -7.72 22.37
C PRO A 4 -0.21 -6.93 23.20
N ARG A 5 -0.27 -5.61 23.00
CA ARG A 5 -1.31 -4.77 23.60
C ARG A 5 -2.65 -5.47 23.33
N ARG A 6 -3.43 -5.78 24.37
CA ARG A 6 -4.85 -6.13 24.23
C ARG A 6 -5.56 -4.87 23.72
N THR A 7 -5.44 -4.59 22.44
CA THR A 7 -6.29 -3.64 21.75
C THR A 7 -7.67 -4.27 21.67
N ASN A 8 -8.69 -3.54 22.10
CA ASN A 8 -10.07 -3.92 21.80
C ASN A 8 -10.18 -4.03 20.29
N PHE A 9 -10.28 -5.26 19.81
CA PHE A 9 -10.33 -5.52 18.39
C PHE A 9 -11.56 -4.85 17.79
N ARG A 10 -11.33 -3.95 16.84
CA ARG A 10 -12.40 -3.37 16.03
C ARG A 10 -12.26 -3.88 14.61
N LEU A 11 -13.34 -4.47 14.13
CA LEU A 11 -13.43 -4.94 12.75
C LEU A 11 -13.43 -3.78 11.76
N THR A 12 -14.04 -2.65 12.15
CA THR A 12 -14.22 -1.47 11.31
C THR A 12 -13.35 -0.30 11.78
N PRO A 13 -12.87 0.55 10.86
CA PRO A 13 -12.25 1.83 11.21
C PRO A 13 -13.14 2.72 12.11
N ASP A 14 -12.55 3.56 12.96
CA ASP A 14 -13.25 4.54 13.81
C ASP A 14 -13.64 5.81 13.03
N VAL A 15 -14.07 5.64 11.77
CA VAL A 15 -14.43 6.72 10.85
C VAL A 15 -15.60 6.32 9.97
N SER A 16 -16.34 7.32 9.49
CA SER A 16 -17.46 7.14 8.58
C SER A 16 -17.29 8.02 7.34
N SER A 17 -17.87 7.61 6.23
CA SER A 17 -17.90 8.34 4.97
C SER A 17 -19.32 8.48 4.47
N LYS A 18 -19.58 9.52 3.67
CA LYS A 18 -20.78 9.56 2.83
C LYS A 18 -20.59 8.56 1.69
N ILE A 19 -21.67 7.91 1.27
CA ILE A 19 -21.65 6.88 0.24
C ILE A 19 -22.51 7.36 -0.93
N VAL A 20 -21.96 7.29 -2.13
CA VAL A 20 -22.72 7.29 -3.37
C VAL A 20 -22.85 5.83 -3.79
N ASP A 21 -24.07 5.35 -3.93
CA ASP A 21 -24.36 3.99 -4.37
C ASP A 21 -24.68 3.97 -5.86
N VAL A 22 -24.02 3.08 -6.60
CA VAL A 22 -24.17 2.94 -8.05
C VAL A 22 -24.48 1.49 -8.35
N VAL A 23 -25.72 1.24 -8.78
CA VAL A 23 -26.19 -0.09 -9.14
C VAL A 23 -25.62 -0.44 -10.52
N ALA A 24 -24.44 -1.07 -10.52
CA ALA A 24 -23.83 -1.58 -11.75
C ALA A 24 -24.29 -3.02 -12.07
N LEU A 25 -24.54 -3.86 -11.06
CA LEU A 25 -24.88 -5.27 -11.28
C LEU A 25 -26.38 -5.47 -11.57
N PRO A 26 -26.75 -6.16 -12.65
CA PRO A 26 -28.13 -6.57 -12.89
C PRO A 26 -28.59 -7.65 -11.89
N LYS A 27 -29.90 -7.91 -11.84
CA LYS A 27 -30.52 -8.82 -10.84
C LYS A 27 -29.96 -10.25 -10.82
N ASN A 28 -29.40 -10.72 -11.92
CA ASN A 28 -28.77 -12.05 -12.00
C ASN A 28 -27.37 -12.09 -11.35
N GLY A 29 -26.82 -10.95 -10.93
CA GLY A 29 -25.53 -10.85 -10.25
C GLY A 29 -24.32 -10.93 -11.18
N CYS A 30 -24.51 -10.88 -12.50
CA CYS A 30 -23.42 -10.98 -13.48
C CYS A 30 -23.45 -9.79 -14.44
N ILE A 31 -22.28 -9.17 -14.67
CA ILE A 31 -22.10 -8.09 -15.63
C ILE A 31 -20.90 -8.40 -16.52
N GLY A 32 -20.98 -8.03 -17.79
CA GLY A 32 -19.83 -8.11 -18.70
C GLY A 32 -18.81 -6.99 -18.40
N GLU A 33 -17.53 -7.23 -18.68
CA GLU A 33 -16.48 -6.22 -18.47
C GLU A 33 -16.75 -4.92 -19.22
N ASP A 34 -17.16 -5.01 -20.49
CA ASP A 34 -17.52 -3.85 -21.33
C ASP A 34 -18.69 -3.04 -20.75
N GLU A 35 -19.71 -3.72 -20.22
CA GLU A 35 -20.88 -3.09 -19.62
C GLU A 35 -20.50 -2.37 -18.31
N LEU A 36 -19.66 -3.00 -17.48
CA LEU A 36 -19.13 -2.36 -16.28
C LEU A 36 -18.33 -1.11 -16.62
N LEU A 37 -17.44 -1.19 -17.61
CA LEU A 37 -16.63 -0.06 -18.05
C LEU A 37 -17.50 1.09 -18.59
N ALA A 38 -18.53 0.78 -19.39
CA ALA A 38 -19.47 1.79 -19.89
C ALA A 38 -20.21 2.50 -18.73
N ILE A 39 -20.64 1.76 -17.71
CA ILE A 39 -21.28 2.33 -16.51
C ILE A 39 -20.29 3.25 -15.77
N LEU A 40 -19.04 2.82 -15.58
CA LEU A 40 -18.03 3.62 -14.89
C LEU A 40 -17.68 4.90 -15.67
N GLU A 41 -17.55 4.80 -16.99
CA GLU A 41 -17.33 5.96 -17.87
C GLU A 41 -18.45 6.98 -17.81
N GLU A 42 -19.69 6.52 -17.65
CA GLU A 42 -20.86 7.39 -17.50
C GLU A 42 -20.96 8.00 -16.10
N VAL A 43 -20.74 7.22 -15.06
CA VAL A 43 -21.11 7.58 -13.68
C VAL A 43 -20.00 8.33 -12.95
N VAL A 44 -18.72 7.95 -13.14
CA VAL A 44 -17.59 8.63 -12.48
C VAL A 44 -17.58 10.14 -12.71
N PRO A 45 -17.71 10.67 -13.96
CA PRO A 45 -17.71 12.12 -14.18
C PRO A 45 -18.97 12.84 -13.66
N LYS A 46 -20.07 12.12 -13.37
CA LYS A 46 -21.27 12.72 -12.74
C LYS A 46 -21.10 12.97 -11.25
N HIS A 47 -20.09 12.36 -10.64
CA HIS A 47 -19.77 12.47 -9.22
C HIS A 47 -18.31 12.91 -8.99
N PRO A 48 -17.90 14.09 -9.48
CA PRO A 48 -16.52 14.56 -9.36
C PRO A 48 -16.04 14.74 -7.91
N GLU A 49 -16.97 14.84 -6.95
CA GLU A 49 -16.72 14.86 -5.51
C GLU A 49 -16.27 13.50 -4.95
N VAL A 50 -16.54 12.40 -5.63
CA VAL A 50 -16.13 11.05 -5.19
C VAL A 50 -14.76 10.72 -5.76
N LYS A 51 -13.73 10.79 -4.90
CA LYS A 51 -12.35 10.44 -5.26
C LYS A 51 -11.99 8.98 -5.07
N ILE A 52 -12.70 8.28 -4.19
CA ILE A 52 -12.44 6.87 -3.86
C ILE A 52 -13.65 6.04 -4.26
N TRP A 53 -13.47 5.11 -5.19
CA TRP A 53 -14.52 4.19 -5.62
C TRP A 53 -14.17 2.78 -5.20
N ASN A 54 -15.10 2.15 -4.49
CA ASN A 54 -14.97 0.76 -4.07
C ASN A 54 -15.62 -0.16 -5.09
N LEU A 55 -14.83 -1.05 -5.69
CA LEU A 55 -15.29 -2.10 -6.59
C LEU A 55 -15.11 -3.45 -5.88
N SER A 56 -16.09 -3.82 -5.06
CA SER A 56 -16.17 -5.15 -4.41
C SER A 56 -16.71 -6.22 -5.37
N LEU A 57 -16.24 -6.18 -6.62
CA LEU A 57 -16.67 -7.01 -7.74
C LEU A 57 -15.43 -7.51 -8.49
N GLY A 58 -15.57 -8.60 -9.23
CA GLY A 58 -14.48 -9.19 -10.00
C GLY A 58 -14.89 -10.52 -10.61
N SER A 59 -14.01 -11.04 -11.45
CA SER A 59 -14.16 -12.35 -12.09
C SER A 59 -13.76 -13.48 -11.13
N ASP A 60 -14.42 -14.62 -11.26
CA ASP A 60 -13.95 -15.87 -10.64
C ASP A 60 -12.71 -16.44 -11.38
N GLN A 61 -12.31 -15.86 -12.51
CA GLN A 61 -11.07 -16.23 -13.19
C GLN A 61 -9.86 -15.55 -12.53
N PRO A 62 -8.77 -16.29 -12.25
CA PRO A 62 -7.49 -15.67 -11.87
C PRO A 62 -6.95 -14.80 -13.00
N CYS A 63 -6.23 -13.73 -12.64
CA CYS A 63 -5.49 -12.94 -13.61
C CYS A 63 -4.33 -13.75 -14.22
N ASP A 64 -3.87 -13.32 -15.39
CA ASP A 64 -2.73 -13.96 -16.05
C ASP A 64 -1.41 -13.61 -15.33
N GLY A 65 -0.45 -14.54 -15.33
CA GLY A 65 0.83 -14.34 -14.67
C GLY A 65 1.79 -13.43 -15.43
N GLN A 66 1.58 -13.23 -16.73
CA GLN A 66 2.49 -12.53 -17.64
C GLN A 66 1.85 -11.31 -18.30
N GLN A 67 0.52 -11.24 -18.35
CA GLN A 67 -0.23 -10.18 -19.02
C GLN A 67 -1.22 -9.48 -18.08
N PHE A 68 -1.34 -8.17 -18.25
CA PHE A 68 -2.34 -7.37 -17.58
C PHE A 68 -3.68 -7.51 -18.31
N SER A 69 -4.78 -7.64 -17.58
CA SER A 69 -6.10 -7.72 -18.20
C SER A 69 -6.51 -6.40 -18.84
N GLU A 70 -7.27 -6.48 -19.93
CA GLU A 70 -7.75 -5.30 -20.66
C GLU A 70 -8.66 -4.43 -19.78
N VAL A 71 -9.54 -5.04 -19.00
CA VAL A 71 -10.38 -4.32 -18.03
C VAL A 71 -9.55 -3.62 -16.95
N ALA A 72 -8.47 -4.23 -16.44
CA ALA A 72 -7.59 -3.57 -15.47
C ALA A 72 -6.86 -2.37 -16.10
N ALA A 73 -6.41 -2.48 -17.35
CA ALA A 73 -5.80 -1.38 -18.08
C ALA A 73 -6.81 -0.26 -18.37
N ALA A 74 -8.06 -0.59 -18.70
CA ALA A 74 -9.14 0.39 -18.84
C ALA A 74 -9.43 1.11 -17.50
N LEU A 75 -9.47 0.36 -16.40
CA LEU A 75 -9.59 0.95 -15.05
C LEU A 75 -8.41 1.85 -14.69
N ASP A 76 -7.18 1.53 -15.11
CA ASP A 76 -6.02 2.39 -14.94
C ASP A 76 -6.22 3.73 -15.69
N ALA A 77 -6.69 3.67 -16.95
CA ALA A 77 -6.95 4.84 -17.77
C ALA A 77 -8.07 5.72 -17.20
N LEU A 78 -9.15 5.14 -16.66
CA LEU A 78 -10.23 5.90 -16.01
C LEU A 78 -9.77 6.63 -14.76
N GLN A 79 -8.93 5.97 -13.94
CA GLN A 79 -8.34 6.59 -12.76
C GLN A 79 -7.50 7.80 -13.16
N ASP A 80 -6.69 7.69 -14.22
CA ASP A 80 -5.86 8.79 -14.74
C ASP A 80 -6.71 9.92 -15.30
N LYS A 81 -7.75 9.59 -16.08
CA LYS A 81 -8.65 10.55 -16.71
C LYS A 81 -9.44 11.39 -15.71
N PHE A 82 -9.92 10.78 -14.63
CA PHE A 82 -10.82 11.44 -13.68
C PHE A 82 -10.18 11.80 -12.35
N GLY A 83 -8.91 11.43 -12.12
CA GLY A 83 -8.21 11.69 -10.87
C GLY A 83 -8.86 10.96 -9.69
N VAL A 84 -9.29 9.72 -9.90
CA VAL A 84 -9.92 8.87 -8.87
C VAL A 84 -9.05 7.67 -8.54
N THR A 85 -9.29 7.05 -7.38
CA THR A 85 -8.66 5.80 -6.97
C THR A 85 -9.71 4.70 -6.87
N PHE A 86 -9.46 3.60 -7.57
CA PHE A 86 -10.26 2.39 -7.45
C PHE A 86 -9.68 1.47 -6.39
N VAL A 87 -10.52 1.08 -5.44
CA VAL A 87 -10.21 0.08 -4.42
C VAL A 87 -10.88 -1.23 -4.81
N LEU A 88 -10.08 -2.25 -5.03
CA LEU A 88 -10.48 -3.49 -5.70
C LEU A 88 -10.38 -4.65 -4.70
N ALA A 89 -11.41 -5.48 -4.62
CA ALA A 89 -11.32 -6.72 -3.86
C ALA A 89 -10.37 -7.70 -4.57
N ALA A 90 -9.46 -8.35 -3.82
CA ALA A 90 -8.50 -9.30 -4.40
C ALA A 90 -9.14 -10.55 -5.04
N GLY A 91 -10.43 -10.79 -4.76
CA GLY A 91 -11.17 -11.97 -5.21
C GLY A 91 -11.12 -13.13 -4.20
N ASN A 92 -11.97 -14.12 -4.42
CA ASN A 92 -12.13 -15.26 -3.53
C ASN A 92 -11.81 -16.57 -4.26
N TYR A 93 -10.97 -17.42 -3.67
CA TYR A 93 -10.76 -18.79 -4.09
C TYR A 93 -11.90 -19.66 -3.52
N ARG A 94 -12.54 -20.47 -4.39
CA ARG A 94 -13.80 -21.15 -4.07
C ARG A 94 -13.72 -22.68 -4.11
N ILE A 95 -12.56 -23.26 -4.44
CA ILE A 95 -12.41 -24.71 -4.66
C ILE A 95 -11.91 -25.35 -3.36
N PRO A 96 -12.70 -26.17 -2.64
CA PRO A 96 -12.23 -26.84 -1.44
C PRO A 96 -11.18 -27.94 -1.74
N PRO A 97 -10.28 -28.26 -0.79
CA PRO A 97 -10.13 -27.61 0.51
C PRO A 97 -9.50 -26.22 0.37
N LEU A 98 -10.06 -25.24 1.10
CA LEU A 98 -9.48 -23.90 1.20
C LEU A 98 -8.15 -23.95 1.98
N ARG A 99 -7.19 -23.11 1.60
CA ARG A 99 -5.84 -23.11 2.17
C ARG A 99 -5.81 -22.80 3.67
N GLY A 100 -4.90 -23.48 4.37
CA GLY A 100 -4.51 -23.15 5.76
C GLY A 100 -3.51 -21.99 5.86
N TRP A 101 -2.96 -21.82 7.07
CA TRP A 101 -1.80 -20.97 7.32
C TRP A 101 -0.82 -21.70 8.27
N PRO A 102 0.49 -21.81 7.93
CA PRO A 102 1.15 -21.36 6.69
C PRO A 102 0.51 -21.93 5.42
N ALA A 103 0.59 -21.18 4.32
CA ALA A 103 -0.17 -21.48 3.10
C ALA A 103 0.32 -22.78 2.42
N GLU A 104 -0.63 -23.60 2.01
CA GLU A 104 -0.44 -24.72 1.08
C GLU A 104 -0.40 -24.18 -0.35
N ASP A 105 0.37 -24.79 -1.25
CA ASP A 105 0.41 -24.39 -2.65
C ASP A 105 -0.84 -24.89 -3.38
N LEU A 106 -1.73 -23.95 -3.70
CA LEU A 106 -2.95 -24.19 -4.48
C LEU A 106 -2.75 -23.92 -5.98
N GLY A 107 -1.50 -23.73 -6.41
CA GLY A 107 -1.14 -23.40 -7.78
C GLY A 107 -1.65 -22.02 -8.22
N GLU A 108 -1.82 -21.86 -9.52
CA GLU A 108 -2.20 -20.58 -10.15
C GLU A 108 -3.69 -20.26 -10.04
N ALA A 109 -4.52 -21.21 -9.61
CA ALA A 109 -5.95 -20.98 -9.39
C ALA A 109 -6.24 -20.05 -8.20
N ASP A 110 -5.32 -19.95 -7.22
CA ASP A 110 -5.41 -19.03 -6.08
C ASP A 110 -4.87 -17.62 -6.39
N ARG A 111 -4.45 -17.36 -7.64
CA ARG A 111 -3.99 -16.04 -8.06
C ARG A 111 -5.14 -15.03 -8.03
N LEU A 112 -4.77 -13.78 -7.77
CA LEU A 112 -5.61 -12.58 -7.72
C LEU A 112 -6.67 -12.57 -8.83
N GLY A 113 -7.89 -12.14 -8.52
CA GLY A 113 -8.95 -12.01 -9.52
C GLY A 113 -8.83 -10.74 -10.36
N VAL A 114 -9.38 -10.78 -11.57
CA VAL A 114 -9.56 -9.59 -12.43
C VAL A 114 -10.72 -8.74 -11.88
N PRO A 115 -10.61 -7.39 -11.79
CA PRO A 115 -9.56 -6.52 -12.31
C PRO A 115 -8.53 -6.08 -11.26
N ALA A 116 -8.36 -6.81 -10.15
CA ALA A 116 -7.46 -6.42 -9.06
C ALA A 116 -5.97 -6.43 -9.47
N ASP A 117 -5.66 -6.95 -10.66
CA ASP A 117 -4.37 -6.85 -11.34
C ASP A 117 -4.03 -5.44 -11.88
N SER A 118 -4.93 -4.47 -11.75
CA SER A 118 -4.71 -3.05 -12.06
C SER A 118 -3.45 -2.48 -11.36
N VAL A 119 -2.66 -1.73 -12.13
CA VAL A 119 -1.43 -1.08 -11.65
C VAL A 119 -1.76 0.17 -10.83
N ARG A 120 -2.78 0.94 -11.23
CA ARG A 120 -3.25 2.14 -10.53
C ARG A 120 -4.12 1.81 -9.33
N GLY A 121 -4.96 0.79 -9.44
CA GLY A 121 -5.90 0.38 -8.42
C GLY A 121 -5.22 -0.14 -7.16
N LEU A 122 -5.93 -0.04 -6.03
CA LEU A 122 -5.52 -0.59 -4.75
C LEU A 122 -6.24 -1.92 -4.50
N ALA A 123 -5.54 -3.04 -4.67
CA ALA A 123 -6.06 -4.37 -4.41
C ALA A 123 -6.03 -4.68 -2.91
N VAL A 124 -7.14 -5.20 -2.38
CA VAL A 124 -7.33 -5.48 -0.95
C VAL A 124 -7.61 -6.96 -0.73
N GLY A 125 -6.70 -7.64 -0.05
CA GLY A 125 -6.89 -9.02 0.42
C GLY A 125 -7.59 -9.10 1.78
N SER A 126 -7.83 -10.32 2.25
CA SER A 126 -8.57 -10.57 3.49
C SER A 126 -7.76 -11.29 4.57
N LEU A 127 -7.90 -10.82 5.82
CA LEU A 127 -7.48 -11.53 7.03
C LEU A 127 -8.68 -12.04 7.84
N ALA A 128 -8.46 -13.14 8.56
CA ALA A 128 -9.40 -13.66 9.54
C ALA A 128 -9.51 -12.71 10.74
N HIS A 129 -10.73 -12.31 11.06
CA HIS A 129 -10.99 -11.40 12.18
C HIS A 129 -11.36 -12.12 13.48
N LEU A 130 -11.81 -13.36 13.36
CA LEU A 130 -12.14 -14.31 14.43
C LEU A 130 -11.64 -15.71 14.05
N ASP A 131 -11.43 -16.55 15.05
CA ASP A 131 -11.14 -17.98 14.88
C ASP A 131 -11.92 -18.83 15.88
N LYS A 132 -12.17 -20.08 15.51
CA LYS A 132 -12.88 -21.11 16.30
C LYS A 132 -12.20 -22.47 16.10
N PRO A 133 -12.50 -23.48 16.91
CA PRO A 133 -11.88 -24.80 16.76
C PRO A 133 -12.00 -25.43 15.35
N ASN A 134 -13.04 -25.08 14.59
CA ASN A 134 -13.27 -25.59 13.23
C ASN A 134 -12.79 -24.64 12.11
N THR A 135 -12.31 -23.44 12.41
CA THR A 135 -11.80 -22.54 11.37
C THR A 135 -10.46 -23.02 10.84
N ARG A 136 -10.22 -22.78 9.56
CA ARG A 136 -9.03 -23.23 8.83
C ARG A 136 -7.76 -22.45 9.20
N VAL A 137 -7.90 -21.21 9.63
CA VAL A 137 -6.79 -20.34 10.07
C VAL A 137 -7.13 -19.62 11.37
N ARG A 138 -6.12 -19.11 12.07
CA ARG A 138 -6.26 -18.30 13.29
C ARG A 138 -6.57 -16.85 12.95
N ARG A 139 -7.03 -16.09 13.94
CA ARG A 139 -7.22 -14.65 13.80
C ARG A 139 -5.93 -13.95 13.38
N SER A 140 -6.08 -12.96 12.52
CA SER A 140 -5.04 -12.17 11.86
C SER A 140 -4.14 -12.95 10.89
N GLU A 141 -4.51 -14.19 10.54
CA GLU A 141 -3.93 -14.94 9.42
C GLU A 141 -4.72 -14.70 8.13
N PRO A 142 -4.13 -14.88 6.94
CA PRO A 142 -4.83 -14.68 5.67
C PRO A 142 -6.05 -15.58 5.55
N SER A 143 -7.23 -14.98 5.34
CA SER A 143 -8.50 -15.71 5.26
C SER A 143 -8.42 -16.83 4.23
N PRO A 144 -8.94 -18.04 4.47
CA PRO A 144 -8.73 -19.21 3.60
C PRO A 144 -9.15 -19.01 2.15
N PHE A 145 -10.19 -18.19 1.94
CA PHE A 145 -10.73 -17.83 0.63
C PHE A 145 -9.99 -16.67 -0.05
N SER A 146 -9.15 -15.89 0.63
CA SER A 146 -8.54 -14.72 0.01
C SER A 146 -7.52 -15.15 -1.04
N ARG A 147 -7.73 -14.75 -2.29
CA ARG A 147 -6.74 -14.95 -3.34
C ARG A 147 -5.43 -14.25 -3.01
N ARG A 148 -4.34 -14.78 -3.54
CA ARG A 148 -2.98 -14.29 -3.36
C ARG A 148 -2.47 -13.60 -4.61
N GLY A 149 -1.47 -12.75 -4.46
CA GLY A 149 -0.60 -12.40 -5.56
C GLY A 149 0.44 -13.48 -5.87
N PRO A 150 1.44 -13.13 -6.69
CA PRO A 150 1.65 -11.79 -7.23
C PRO A 150 0.60 -11.46 -8.31
N GLY A 151 0.51 -10.19 -8.67
CA GLY A 151 -0.17 -9.78 -9.90
C GLY A 151 0.62 -10.21 -11.15
N PRO A 152 0.21 -9.76 -12.34
CA PRO A 152 0.95 -9.98 -13.57
C PRO A 152 2.39 -9.50 -13.44
N VAL A 153 3.31 -10.23 -14.07
CA VAL A 153 4.74 -9.92 -14.11
C VAL A 153 5.33 -9.75 -12.70
N PHE A 154 4.85 -10.57 -11.75
CA PHE A 154 5.27 -10.63 -10.35
C PHE A 154 5.03 -9.36 -9.52
N LEU A 155 4.13 -8.46 -9.93
CA LEU A 155 3.81 -7.27 -9.14
C LEU A 155 3.37 -7.63 -7.70
N PRO A 156 3.85 -6.88 -6.69
CA PRO A 156 3.48 -7.12 -5.30
C PRO A 156 2.01 -6.73 -5.08
N LYS A 157 1.14 -7.75 -5.12
CA LYS A 157 -0.31 -7.66 -4.87
C LYS A 157 -0.71 -8.78 -3.88
N PRO A 158 -1.84 -8.64 -3.14
CA PRO A 158 -2.62 -7.41 -2.98
C PRO A 158 -1.76 -6.28 -2.39
N ASP A 159 -2.16 -5.02 -2.54
CA ASP A 159 -1.37 -3.90 -1.99
C ASP A 159 -1.43 -3.89 -0.46
N VAL A 160 -2.62 -4.13 0.09
CA VAL A 160 -2.89 -4.17 1.52
C VAL A 160 -3.91 -5.27 1.83
N VAL A 161 -4.10 -5.56 3.12
CA VAL A 161 -5.17 -6.45 3.58
C VAL A 161 -6.00 -5.79 4.65
N HIS A 162 -7.25 -6.22 4.75
CA HIS A 162 -8.11 -5.91 5.89
C HIS A 162 -8.99 -7.10 6.23
N TYR A 163 -9.73 -7.02 7.32
CA TYR A 163 -10.57 -8.11 7.80
C TYR A 163 -11.81 -8.36 6.93
N GLY A 164 -11.97 -9.60 6.46
CA GLY A 164 -13.09 -9.99 5.59
C GLY A 164 -13.77 -11.32 5.94
N GLY A 165 -13.36 -11.97 7.05
CA GLY A 165 -14.01 -13.21 7.52
C GLY A 165 -13.07 -14.39 7.68
N ASN A 166 -13.58 -15.47 8.26
CA ASN A 166 -12.90 -16.76 8.38
C ASN A 166 -13.89 -17.89 8.05
N CYS A 167 -13.38 -19.07 7.72
CA CYS A 167 -14.18 -20.24 7.39
C CYS A 167 -13.40 -21.53 7.69
N ASP A 168 -14.09 -22.67 7.63
CA ASP A 168 -13.44 -23.98 7.62
C ASP A 168 -12.85 -24.33 6.24
N SER A 169 -12.31 -25.54 6.06
CA SER A 169 -11.74 -26.01 4.80
C SER A 169 -12.77 -26.18 3.67
N GLY A 170 -14.05 -26.35 4.01
CA GLY A 170 -15.16 -26.45 3.05
C GLY A 170 -15.78 -25.10 2.69
N GLY A 171 -15.38 -24.03 3.39
CA GLY A 171 -15.93 -22.69 3.19
C GLY A 171 -17.12 -22.37 4.10
N ALA A 172 -17.46 -23.20 5.09
CA ALA A 172 -18.50 -22.86 6.05
C ALA A 172 -17.97 -21.81 7.06
N PHE A 173 -18.75 -20.75 7.30
CA PHE A 173 -18.29 -19.56 8.04
C PHE A 173 -19.21 -19.17 9.20
N ALA A 174 -20.13 -20.04 9.62
CA ALA A 174 -21.09 -19.72 10.68
C ALA A 174 -20.40 -19.15 11.94
N GLN A 175 -20.82 -17.95 12.34
CA GLN A 175 -20.31 -17.17 13.48
C GLN A 175 -18.82 -16.78 13.39
N THR A 176 -18.27 -16.74 12.19
CA THR A 176 -16.88 -16.35 11.87
C THR A 176 -16.80 -15.45 10.62
N GLY A 177 -17.96 -15.11 10.06
CA GLY A 177 -18.11 -14.14 8.99
C GLY A 177 -18.34 -12.72 9.49
N VAL A 178 -18.29 -11.79 8.55
CA VAL A 178 -18.56 -10.37 8.78
C VAL A 178 -20.07 -10.18 8.87
N LEU A 179 -20.52 -9.59 9.97
CA LEU A 179 -21.90 -9.17 10.14
C LEU A 179 -22.15 -7.85 9.41
N SER A 180 -23.14 -7.83 8.54
CA SER A 180 -23.52 -6.69 7.69
C SER A 180 -25.03 -6.64 7.47
N ILE A 181 -25.51 -5.61 6.77
CA ILE A 181 -26.93 -5.44 6.45
C ILE A 181 -27.17 -5.91 5.02
N ASN A 182 -28.14 -6.80 4.80
CA ASN A 182 -28.50 -7.28 3.47
C ASN A 182 -29.52 -6.36 2.76
N GLY A 183 -29.88 -6.69 1.51
CA GLY A 183 -30.86 -5.92 0.72
C GLY A 183 -32.28 -5.85 1.30
N SER A 184 -32.59 -6.68 2.31
CA SER A 184 -33.85 -6.66 3.06
C SER A 184 -33.74 -5.93 4.41
N SER A 185 -32.66 -5.17 4.62
CA SER A 185 -32.36 -4.46 5.87
C SER A 185 -32.22 -5.36 7.10
N GLN A 186 -31.86 -6.64 6.89
CA GLN A 186 -31.64 -7.60 7.97
C GLN A 186 -30.16 -7.83 8.21
N LEU A 187 -29.80 -8.15 9.46
CA LEU A 187 -28.46 -8.58 9.79
C LEU A 187 -28.16 -9.92 9.10
N ALA A 188 -27.07 -9.97 8.35
CA ALA A 188 -26.59 -11.14 7.66
C ALA A 188 -25.10 -11.34 7.91
N GLU A 189 -24.66 -12.60 7.85
CA GLU A 189 -23.28 -13.00 8.00
C GLU A 189 -22.75 -13.52 6.67
N ASN A 190 -21.56 -13.07 6.26
CA ASN A 190 -20.89 -13.59 5.07
C ASN A 190 -19.38 -13.38 5.14
N VAL A 191 -18.64 -13.92 4.17
CA VAL A 191 -17.18 -13.78 4.07
C VAL A 191 -16.77 -13.34 2.68
N GLY A 192 -15.62 -12.67 2.59
CA GLY A 192 -15.04 -12.32 1.30
C GLY A 192 -14.15 -11.09 1.36
N THR A 193 -13.27 -10.97 0.37
CA THR A 193 -12.47 -9.75 0.14
C THR A 193 -13.34 -8.53 -0.16
N SER A 194 -14.57 -8.74 -0.64
CA SER A 194 -15.62 -7.73 -0.78
C SER A 194 -16.02 -7.03 0.53
N PHE A 195 -15.70 -7.61 1.70
CA PHE A 195 -15.86 -6.98 3.02
C PHE A 195 -14.60 -6.26 3.50
N SER A 196 -13.42 -6.63 3.00
CA SER A 196 -12.14 -5.96 3.31
C SER A 196 -11.97 -4.66 2.53
N ALA A 197 -12.25 -4.68 1.21
CA ALA A 197 -12.13 -3.54 0.32
C ALA A 197 -12.87 -2.26 0.80
N PRO A 198 -14.13 -2.31 1.28
CA PRO A 198 -14.82 -1.11 1.73
C PRO A 198 -14.24 -0.50 3.01
N LEU A 199 -13.57 -1.29 3.85
CA LEU A 199 -12.92 -0.79 5.06
C LEU A 199 -11.70 0.07 4.70
N VAL A 200 -10.91 -0.39 3.72
CA VAL A 200 -9.80 0.39 3.16
C VAL A 200 -10.30 1.61 2.39
N SER A 201 -11.38 1.47 1.62
CA SER A 201 -12.03 2.59 0.91
C SER A 201 -12.47 3.70 1.87
N THR A 202 -13.05 3.30 3.02
CA THR A 202 -13.46 4.24 4.06
C THR A 202 -12.26 4.98 4.65
N LEU A 203 -11.16 4.28 4.94
CA LEU A 203 -9.92 4.90 5.43
C LEU A 203 -9.36 5.91 4.42
N LEU A 204 -9.26 5.54 3.14
CA LEU A 204 -8.78 6.42 2.08
C LEU A 204 -9.65 7.66 1.90
N ALA A 205 -10.98 7.49 1.84
CA ALA A 205 -11.90 8.60 1.67
C ALA A 205 -11.82 9.59 2.85
N ASN A 206 -11.60 9.06 4.06
CA ASN A 206 -11.42 9.89 5.25
C ASN A 206 -10.05 10.57 5.27
N ALA A 207 -8.98 9.90 4.82
CA ALA A 207 -7.67 10.48 4.70
C ALA A 207 -7.64 11.61 3.67
N GLU A 208 -8.26 11.41 2.50
CA GLU A 208 -8.41 12.43 1.47
C GLU A 208 -9.19 13.64 1.98
N ALA A 209 -10.39 13.44 2.54
CA ALA A 209 -11.25 14.52 3.03
C ALA A 209 -10.70 15.24 4.27
N SER A 210 -9.74 14.63 4.97
CA SER A 210 -9.08 15.25 6.12
C SER A 210 -8.02 16.27 5.72
N LEU A 211 -7.47 16.18 4.51
CA LEU A 211 -6.41 17.08 4.05
C LEU A 211 -6.99 18.37 3.49
N VAL A 212 -6.45 19.51 3.92
CA VAL A 212 -6.91 20.85 3.48
C VAL A 212 -6.64 21.06 1.99
N SER A 213 -5.49 20.57 1.52
CA SER A 213 -5.14 20.55 0.10
C SER A 213 -5.43 19.16 -0.46
N PRO A 214 -6.11 19.06 -1.62
CA PRO A 214 -6.35 17.76 -2.25
C PRO A 214 -5.03 17.01 -2.49
N PRO A 215 -4.84 15.82 -1.90
CA PRO A 215 -3.61 15.05 -2.08
C PRO A 215 -3.54 14.45 -3.49
N SER A 216 -2.33 14.21 -4.00
CA SER A 216 -2.19 13.32 -5.15
C SER A 216 -2.61 11.89 -4.77
N ARG A 217 -3.05 11.08 -5.75
CA ARG A 217 -3.36 9.66 -5.51
C ARG A 217 -2.12 8.89 -5.05
N SER A 218 -0.94 9.28 -5.55
CA SER A 218 0.35 8.74 -5.12
C SER A 218 0.61 9.01 -3.64
N LEU A 219 0.41 10.25 -3.16
CA LEU A 219 0.56 10.58 -1.74
C LEU A 219 -0.42 9.79 -0.89
N LEU A 220 -1.70 9.77 -1.26
CA LEU A 220 -2.72 9.08 -0.49
C LEU A 220 -2.43 7.57 -0.37
N LYS A 221 -2.00 6.94 -1.47
CA LYS A 221 -1.56 5.54 -1.50
C LYS A 221 -0.30 5.34 -0.63
N ALA A 222 0.68 6.23 -0.71
CA ALA A 222 1.90 6.14 0.08
C ALA A 222 1.63 6.27 1.58
N LEU A 223 0.75 7.20 2.00
CA LEU A 223 0.35 7.35 3.41
C LEU A 223 -0.35 6.10 3.96
N LEU A 224 -1.27 5.53 3.19
CA LEU A 224 -1.98 4.31 3.58
C LEU A 224 -1.02 3.12 3.77
N ILE A 225 -0.14 2.88 2.80
CA ILE A 225 0.82 1.77 2.83
C ILE A 225 1.89 2.00 3.91
N GLN A 226 2.36 3.25 4.07
CA GLN A 226 3.27 3.61 5.16
C GLN A 226 2.66 3.28 6.52
N SER A 227 1.38 3.62 6.73
CA SER A 227 0.66 3.27 7.96
C SER A 227 0.62 1.75 8.19
N ALA A 228 0.33 0.98 7.13
CA ALA A 228 0.32 -0.48 7.21
C ALA A 228 1.67 -1.07 7.62
N LEU A 229 2.78 -0.58 7.04
CA LEU A 229 4.14 -1.04 7.36
C LEU A 229 4.56 -0.69 8.80
N LEU A 230 4.10 0.45 9.32
CA LEU A 230 4.43 0.90 10.66
C LEU A 230 3.71 0.09 11.75
N ASP A 231 2.50 -0.41 11.46
CA ASP A 231 1.68 -1.23 12.36
C ASP A 231 1.93 -2.74 12.18
N SER A 232 2.46 -3.15 11.02
CA SER A 232 2.72 -4.55 10.70
C SER A 232 4.18 -4.98 10.97
N PRO A 233 4.41 -6.25 11.37
CA PRO A 233 5.76 -6.81 11.40
C PRO A 233 6.36 -6.83 9.98
N THR A 234 7.69 -6.90 9.90
CA THR A 234 8.38 -7.13 8.63
C THR A 234 7.89 -8.44 8.01
N LEU A 235 7.44 -8.37 6.76
CA LEU A 235 6.91 -9.52 6.02
C LEU A 235 8.00 -10.10 5.12
N SER A 236 8.05 -11.42 5.03
CA SER A 236 8.84 -12.11 4.01
C SER A 236 8.25 -11.95 2.61
N ALA A 237 9.06 -12.20 1.58
CA ALA A 237 8.60 -12.14 0.20
C ALA A 237 7.47 -13.14 -0.12
N SER A 238 7.40 -14.28 0.58
CA SER A 238 6.29 -15.23 0.46
C SER A 238 5.02 -14.73 1.16
N GLU A 239 5.14 -14.05 2.30
CA GLU A 239 3.99 -13.50 3.04
C GLU A 239 3.34 -12.31 2.33
N ILE A 240 4.12 -11.48 1.63
CA ILE A 240 3.60 -10.33 0.88
C ILE A 240 2.56 -10.76 -0.16
N ARG A 241 2.72 -11.94 -0.78
CA ARG A 241 1.73 -12.48 -1.72
C ARG A 241 0.34 -12.65 -1.10
N TYR A 242 0.24 -12.81 0.22
CA TYR A 242 -1.03 -13.01 0.93
C TYR A 242 -1.45 -11.78 1.75
N ARG A 243 -0.49 -11.02 2.26
CA ARG A 243 -0.71 -9.92 3.21
C ARG A 243 -0.52 -8.54 2.60
N GLY A 244 -0.03 -8.44 1.35
CA GLY A 244 0.43 -7.18 0.80
C GLY A 244 1.46 -6.53 1.72
N PHE A 245 1.35 -5.22 1.89
CA PHE A 245 2.16 -4.44 2.82
C PHE A 245 1.59 -4.40 4.26
N GLY A 246 0.54 -5.18 4.54
CA GLY A 246 -0.05 -5.32 5.87
C GLY A 246 -1.43 -4.68 6.01
N VAL A 247 -1.86 -4.47 7.26
CA VAL A 247 -3.15 -3.85 7.60
C VAL A 247 -2.92 -2.37 7.88
N PRO A 248 -3.53 -1.43 7.11
CA PRO A 248 -3.43 -0.01 7.41
C PRO A 248 -3.95 0.31 8.82
N GLY A 249 -3.31 1.26 9.49
CA GLY A 249 -3.77 1.76 10.78
C GLY A 249 -5.04 2.59 10.67
N ASP A 250 -5.49 3.14 11.81
CA ASP A 250 -6.60 4.09 11.81
C ASP A 250 -6.22 5.44 11.18
N LEU A 251 -7.20 6.33 10.99
CA LEU A 251 -6.97 7.63 10.36
C LEU A 251 -5.87 8.45 11.05
N ALA A 252 -5.76 8.40 12.37
CA ALA A 252 -4.72 9.12 13.10
C ALA A 252 -3.34 8.54 12.80
N ALA A 253 -3.22 7.20 12.77
CA ALA A 253 -1.99 6.52 12.38
C ALA A 253 -1.60 6.76 10.91
N VAL A 254 -2.56 7.11 10.03
CA VAL A 254 -2.29 7.48 8.63
C VAL A 254 -1.77 8.93 8.51
N LEU A 255 -2.31 9.87 9.29
CA LEU A 255 -2.11 11.30 9.06
C LEU A 255 -1.24 12.03 10.11
N THR A 256 -0.91 11.39 11.24
CA THR A 256 -0.26 12.08 12.37
C THR A 256 1.02 11.38 12.84
N CYS A 257 1.84 12.13 13.56
CA CYS A 257 3.06 11.62 14.19
C CYS A 257 2.90 11.52 15.72
N THR A 258 3.62 10.58 16.32
CA THR A 258 3.84 10.55 17.78
C THR A 258 5.13 11.32 18.12
N PRO A 259 5.37 11.72 19.38
CA PRO A 259 6.60 12.44 19.76
C PRO A 259 7.89 11.70 19.40
N TRP A 260 7.86 10.37 19.42
CA TRP A 260 9.00 9.48 19.13
C TRP A 260 9.10 9.05 17.66
N SER A 261 8.39 9.74 16.76
CA SER A 261 8.40 9.45 15.33
C SER A 261 8.24 10.74 14.53
N ALA A 262 8.98 10.89 13.44
CA ALA A 262 8.82 12.00 12.50
C ALA A 262 8.58 11.43 11.10
N THR A 263 7.48 11.85 10.47
CA THR A 263 7.16 11.47 9.08
C THR A 263 7.34 12.68 8.18
N LEU A 264 8.25 12.58 7.22
CA LEU A 264 8.47 13.57 6.18
C LEU A 264 7.77 13.12 4.89
N VAL A 265 7.08 14.06 4.25
CA VAL A 265 6.38 13.84 2.98
C VAL A 265 7.03 14.71 1.91
N PHE A 266 7.38 14.10 0.78
CA PHE A 266 7.84 14.82 -0.40
C PHE A 266 6.98 14.44 -1.59
N GLU A 267 6.31 15.43 -2.17
CA GLU A 267 5.64 15.33 -3.47
C GLU A 267 6.39 16.21 -4.46
N SER A 268 6.78 15.64 -5.60
CA SER A 268 7.50 16.38 -6.63
C SER A 268 7.34 15.72 -8.00
N ARG A 269 7.71 16.49 -9.04
CA ARG A 269 7.81 16.04 -10.42
C ARG A 269 9.26 15.81 -10.79
N LEU A 270 9.60 14.62 -11.27
CA LEU A 270 10.89 14.32 -11.87
C LEU A 270 10.88 14.74 -13.33
N LEU A 271 11.88 15.53 -13.72
CA LEU A 271 12.15 15.85 -15.12
C LEU A 271 13.10 14.80 -15.71
N PRO A 272 12.98 14.47 -17.01
CA PRO A 272 13.88 13.52 -17.66
C PRO A 272 15.36 13.85 -17.44
N GLY A 273 16.14 12.88 -16.96
CA GLY A 273 17.58 13.02 -16.73
C GLY A 273 17.97 13.80 -15.47
N LEU A 274 17.00 14.27 -14.67
CA LEU A 274 17.25 14.93 -13.39
C LEU A 274 16.87 14.03 -12.22
N GLU A 275 17.62 14.15 -11.13
CA GLU A 275 17.30 13.54 -9.84
C GLU A 275 16.68 14.58 -8.90
N PHE A 276 15.73 14.14 -8.08
CA PHE A 276 15.30 14.89 -6.91
C PHE A 276 16.25 14.56 -5.76
N GLU A 277 16.77 15.59 -5.08
CA GLU A 277 17.61 15.40 -3.90
C GLU A 277 17.21 16.28 -2.73
N LYS A 278 17.45 15.76 -1.53
CA LYS A 278 17.42 16.50 -0.27
C LYS A 278 18.67 16.19 0.54
N TRP A 279 19.49 17.22 0.71
CA TRP A 279 20.74 17.18 1.45
C TRP A 279 21.00 18.56 2.10
N PRO A 280 21.51 18.61 3.35
CA PRO A 280 21.62 17.50 4.28
C PRO A 280 20.24 17.02 4.76
N PHE A 281 20.05 15.70 4.85
CA PHE A 281 18.82 15.09 5.35
C PHE A 281 18.79 15.15 6.90
N PRO A 282 17.66 15.55 7.53
CA PRO A 282 17.58 15.92 8.94
C PRO A 282 17.52 14.69 9.86
N ILE A 283 18.65 14.00 10.03
CA ILE A 283 18.76 12.96 11.06
C ILE A 283 18.82 13.62 12.45
N PRO A 284 17.88 13.30 13.36
CA PRO A 284 17.83 13.92 14.68
C PRO A 284 18.98 13.42 15.57
N ASP A 285 19.47 14.27 16.47
CA ASP A 285 20.61 13.96 17.33
C ASP A 285 20.25 12.92 18.39
N CYS A 286 18.98 12.87 18.84
CA CYS A 286 18.49 11.82 19.73
C CYS A 286 18.61 10.42 19.13
N LEU A 287 18.65 10.30 17.79
CA LEU A 287 18.89 9.04 17.09
C LEU A 287 20.38 8.82 16.76
N ARG A 288 21.29 9.62 17.32
CA ARG A 288 22.74 9.42 17.23
C ARG A 288 23.28 8.94 18.57
N ARG A 289 24.08 7.88 18.50
CA ARG A 289 24.85 7.39 19.65
C ARG A 289 26.03 8.33 19.96
N PRO A 290 26.64 8.23 21.15
CA PRO A 290 27.85 8.99 21.48
C PRO A 290 29.02 8.75 20.51
N ASP A 291 29.08 7.59 19.84
CA ASP A 291 30.06 7.27 18.80
C ASP A 291 29.72 7.84 17.41
N GLY A 292 28.66 8.65 17.31
CA GLY A 292 28.17 9.30 16.09
C GLY A 292 27.27 8.42 15.21
N ARG A 293 27.12 7.12 15.51
CA ARG A 293 26.33 6.21 14.69
C ARG A 293 24.83 6.45 14.85
N VAL A 294 24.11 6.41 13.73
CA VAL A 294 22.65 6.55 13.70
C VAL A 294 21.98 5.24 14.10
N PHE A 295 21.12 5.24 15.11
CA PHE A 295 20.27 4.11 15.50
C PHE A 295 18.77 4.43 15.28
N GLY A 296 17.91 3.47 15.59
CA GLY A 296 16.46 3.62 15.43
C GLY A 296 15.93 2.82 14.25
N GLU A 297 14.80 3.24 13.70
CA GLU A 297 14.20 2.62 12.53
C GLU A 297 13.78 3.66 11.50
N MET A 298 14.04 3.35 10.23
CA MET A 298 13.55 4.13 9.10
C MET A 298 12.68 3.24 8.22
N VAL A 299 11.50 3.75 7.88
CA VAL A 299 10.53 3.13 6.97
C VAL A 299 10.18 4.15 5.90
N MET A 300 10.24 3.76 4.63
CA MET A 300 9.93 4.64 3.49
C MET A 300 8.95 3.96 2.56
N THR A 301 7.95 4.70 2.10
CA THR A 301 7.03 4.29 1.05
C THR A 301 7.09 5.29 -0.09
N LEU A 302 7.55 4.83 -1.25
CA LEU A 302 7.53 5.56 -2.52
C LEU A 302 6.33 5.08 -3.33
N ALA A 303 5.48 5.99 -3.77
CA ALA A 303 4.41 5.72 -4.72
C ALA A 303 4.47 6.71 -5.88
N TYR A 304 4.18 6.23 -7.08
CA TYR A 304 4.18 7.05 -8.30
C TYR A 304 3.22 6.47 -9.32
N GLU A 305 2.92 7.26 -10.34
CA GLU A 305 2.03 6.90 -11.43
C GLU A 305 2.85 6.65 -12.70
N PRO A 306 3.44 5.45 -12.89
CA PRO A 306 4.26 5.16 -14.07
C PRO A 306 3.49 5.40 -15.37
N SER A 307 4.18 5.72 -16.46
CA SER A 307 3.58 5.66 -17.79
C SER A 307 3.21 4.21 -18.12
N LEU A 308 2.00 4.02 -18.61
CA LEU A 308 1.40 2.72 -18.88
C LEU A 308 1.11 2.58 -20.38
N ASP A 309 1.47 1.45 -20.97
CA ASP A 309 1.22 1.18 -22.39
C ASP A 309 0.97 -0.31 -22.64
N LEU A 310 -0.30 -0.67 -22.83
CA LEU A 310 -0.75 -2.06 -22.95
C LEU A 310 -0.16 -2.76 -24.19
N SER A 311 0.26 -2.00 -25.20
CA SER A 311 0.88 -2.56 -26.42
C SER A 311 2.21 -3.25 -26.15
N PHE A 312 2.85 -2.97 -25.00
CA PHE A 312 4.10 -3.59 -24.57
C PHE A 312 3.91 -4.84 -23.68
N GLY A 313 2.67 -5.31 -23.47
CA GLY A 313 2.37 -6.57 -22.77
C GLY A 313 3.00 -6.65 -21.38
N ALA A 314 3.92 -7.60 -21.15
CA ALA A 314 4.62 -7.76 -19.87
C ALA A 314 5.45 -6.53 -19.45
N GLU A 315 5.75 -5.62 -20.37
CA GLU A 315 6.41 -4.35 -20.09
C GLU A 315 5.42 -3.17 -20.02
N TYR A 316 4.18 -3.42 -19.59
CA TYR A 316 3.11 -2.42 -19.44
C TYR A 316 3.57 -1.17 -18.67
N CYS A 317 4.28 -1.36 -17.55
CA CYS A 317 4.93 -0.27 -16.82
C CYS A 317 6.19 0.22 -17.56
N ARG A 318 6.16 1.46 -18.05
CA ARG A 318 7.24 2.06 -18.87
C ARG A 318 8.21 2.92 -18.07
N THR A 319 7.81 3.38 -16.89
CA THR A 319 8.63 4.22 -15.99
C THR A 319 8.89 3.49 -14.68
N ASN A 320 10.12 3.63 -14.19
CA ASN A 320 10.59 3.10 -12.91
C ASN A 320 11.14 4.27 -12.08
N VAL A 321 10.64 4.46 -10.86
CA VAL A 321 11.20 5.43 -9.90
C VAL A 321 11.87 4.69 -8.75
N GLU A 322 13.08 5.11 -8.39
CA GLU A 322 13.84 4.53 -7.27
C GLU A 322 14.25 5.61 -6.28
N ALA A 323 14.17 5.28 -5.00
CA ALA A 323 14.66 6.13 -3.92
C ALA A 323 15.88 5.50 -3.23
N SER A 324 16.82 6.34 -2.82
CA SER A 324 17.91 5.97 -1.93
C SER A 324 18.03 6.99 -0.80
N LEU A 325 17.95 6.50 0.43
CA LEU A 325 18.25 7.24 1.64
C LEU A 325 19.47 6.63 2.31
N GLY A 326 20.50 7.43 2.53
CA GLY A 326 21.72 6.95 3.15
C GLY A 326 22.76 8.02 3.38
N THR A 327 23.96 7.57 3.69
CA THR A 327 25.09 8.43 4.05
C THR A 327 25.72 9.02 2.79
N TYR A 328 26.18 10.25 2.85
CA TYR A 328 26.71 11.00 1.72
C TYR A 328 28.00 11.74 2.11
N ASP A 329 29.06 10.97 2.32
CA ASP A 329 30.32 11.44 2.88
C ASP A 329 31.43 11.44 1.82
N VAL A 330 32.49 12.24 2.05
CA VAL A 330 33.69 12.27 1.21
C VAL A 330 34.47 10.97 1.39
N GLN A 331 34.77 10.28 0.30
CA GLN A 331 35.57 9.05 0.30
C GLN A 331 37.05 9.34 0.01
N ALA A 332 37.88 8.29 -0.02
CA ALA A 332 39.33 8.39 -0.24
C ALA A 332 39.71 9.05 -1.59
N ASP A 333 38.81 9.08 -2.57
CA ASP A 333 39.00 9.75 -3.87
C ASP A 333 38.72 11.26 -3.82
N GLY A 334 38.39 11.81 -2.64
CA GLY A 334 38.07 13.22 -2.45
C GLY A 334 36.66 13.62 -2.94
N LYS A 335 35.86 12.67 -3.45
CA LYS A 335 34.49 12.92 -3.90
C LYS A 335 33.49 12.44 -2.85
N ARG A 336 32.30 13.04 -2.85
CA ARG A 336 31.18 12.55 -2.03
C ARG A 336 30.52 11.36 -2.71
N HIS A 337 30.30 10.29 -1.95
CA HIS A 337 29.60 9.09 -2.42
C HIS A 337 28.40 8.80 -1.56
N GLN A 338 27.29 8.48 -2.20
CA GLN A 338 26.10 8.02 -1.50
C GLN A 338 26.16 6.52 -1.27
N VAL A 339 25.98 6.10 -0.01
CA VAL A 339 25.82 4.69 0.37
C VAL A 339 24.42 4.52 0.92
N SER A 340 23.55 3.83 0.17
CA SER A 340 22.18 3.56 0.60
C SER A 340 22.19 2.81 1.94
N GLN A 341 21.50 3.36 2.94
CA GLN A 341 21.38 2.76 4.25
C GLN A 341 20.03 2.08 4.45
N VAL A 342 18.98 2.48 3.73
CA VAL A 342 17.64 1.88 3.87
C VAL A 342 17.34 1.05 2.61
N PRO A 343 17.50 -0.30 2.67
CA PRO A 343 17.28 -1.15 1.51
C PRO A 343 15.78 -1.38 1.26
N PRO A 344 15.40 -1.80 0.03
CA PRO A 344 14.04 -2.26 -0.26
C PRO A 344 13.59 -3.39 0.69
N GLU A 345 12.29 -3.43 0.97
CA GLU A 345 11.62 -4.51 1.70
C GLU A 345 10.70 -5.27 0.71
N PRO A 346 10.66 -6.61 0.73
CA PRO A 346 11.29 -7.54 1.67
C PRO A 346 12.77 -7.82 1.36
N LYS A 347 13.56 -8.20 2.37
CA LYS A 347 15.02 -8.40 2.23
C LYS A 347 15.40 -9.76 1.64
N ASP A 348 14.47 -10.70 1.61
CA ASP A 348 14.69 -12.11 1.27
C ASP A 348 14.22 -12.48 -0.13
N VAL A 349 13.93 -11.49 -1.00
CA VAL A 349 13.59 -11.73 -2.42
C VAL A 349 14.57 -12.69 -3.10
N SER A 350 15.87 -12.53 -2.82
CA SER A 350 16.94 -13.37 -3.40
C SER A 350 16.89 -14.85 -2.99
N ARG A 351 16.09 -15.20 -1.97
CA ARG A 351 15.92 -16.58 -1.51
C ARG A 351 14.76 -17.30 -2.20
N LEU A 352 13.96 -16.58 -2.98
CA LEU A 352 12.88 -17.18 -3.75
C LEU A 352 13.44 -17.95 -4.94
N TYR A 353 12.78 -19.05 -5.32
CA TYR A 353 13.09 -19.76 -6.57
C TYR A 353 13.00 -18.83 -7.79
N GLU A 354 12.06 -17.89 -7.76
CA GLU A 354 11.80 -16.89 -8.80
C GLU A 354 12.46 -15.53 -8.49
N ALA A 355 13.55 -15.52 -7.71
CA ALA A 355 14.17 -14.30 -7.18
C ALA A 355 14.39 -13.19 -8.22
N GLU A 356 14.88 -13.52 -9.41
CA GLU A 356 15.15 -12.55 -10.48
C GLU A 356 13.87 -11.90 -11.01
N GLN A 357 12.81 -12.70 -11.21
CA GLN A 357 11.52 -12.22 -11.71
C GLN A 357 10.85 -11.33 -10.67
N VAL A 358 10.90 -11.73 -9.40
CA VAL A 358 10.38 -10.91 -8.28
C VAL A 358 11.20 -9.63 -8.13
N ALA A 359 12.53 -9.69 -8.17
CA ALA A 359 13.37 -8.49 -8.09
C ALA A 359 13.08 -7.51 -9.24
N ASN A 360 12.94 -8.02 -10.46
CA ASN A 360 12.56 -7.20 -11.62
C ASN A 360 11.13 -6.63 -11.46
N ALA A 361 10.18 -7.38 -10.92
CA ALA A 361 8.84 -6.87 -10.67
C ALA A 361 8.78 -5.78 -9.61
N PHE A 362 9.51 -5.96 -8.51
CA PHE A 362 9.67 -4.92 -7.49
C PHE A 362 10.32 -3.66 -8.07
N LYS A 363 11.22 -3.81 -9.05
CA LYS A 363 11.77 -2.66 -9.79
C LYS A 363 10.67 -1.92 -10.55
N TRP A 364 9.80 -2.60 -11.29
CA TRP A 364 8.74 -1.94 -12.09
C TRP A 364 7.43 -1.67 -11.33
N SER A 365 7.40 -1.98 -10.03
CA SER A 365 6.24 -1.72 -9.18
C SER A 365 6.02 -0.21 -8.98
N PRO A 366 4.78 0.29 -9.11
CA PRO A 366 4.43 1.70 -8.85
C PRO A 366 4.50 2.06 -7.36
N VAL A 367 4.63 1.06 -6.48
CA VAL A 367 4.86 1.24 -5.04
C VAL A 367 6.11 0.48 -4.64
N LYS A 368 6.99 1.15 -3.91
CA LYS A 368 8.21 0.57 -3.35
C LYS A 368 8.35 0.94 -1.89
N VAL A 369 8.70 -0.06 -1.10
CA VAL A 369 8.83 0.05 0.34
C VAL A 369 10.27 -0.23 0.73
N TYR A 370 10.79 0.53 1.70
CA TYR A 370 12.16 0.42 2.16
C TYR A 370 12.16 0.44 3.69
N ARG A 371 12.98 -0.42 4.31
CA ARG A 371 12.99 -0.53 5.78
C ARG A 371 14.34 -0.97 6.34
N ARG A 372 14.77 -0.27 7.39
CA ARG A 372 15.88 -0.73 8.22
C ARG A 372 15.71 -0.34 9.67
N GLN A 373 15.89 -1.34 10.54
CA GLN A 373 16.20 -1.13 11.95
C GLN A 373 17.72 -1.12 12.14
N PHE A 374 18.26 -0.04 12.70
CA PHE A 374 19.68 0.22 12.87
C PHE A 374 20.20 -0.29 14.23
N SER A 375 20.07 -1.59 14.49
CA SER A 375 20.48 -2.18 15.78
C SER A 375 21.98 -2.04 16.10
N ARG A 376 22.85 -2.09 15.09
CA ARG A 376 24.31 -1.88 15.22
C ARG A 376 24.75 -0.42 14.97
N GLY A 377 23.80 0.45 14.68
CA GLY A 377 24.06 1.80 14.17
C GLY A 377 24.49 1.82 12.70
N ALA A 378 24.35 2.97 12.03
CA ALA A 378 24.96 3.26 10.73
C ALA A 378 26.00 4.39 10.88
N THR A 379 27.16 4.21 10.27
CA THR A 379 28.25 5.18 10.27
C THR A 379 28.08 6.14 9.10
N GLY A 380 28.13 7.44 9.37
CA GLY A 380 28.17 8.49 8.37
C GLY A 380 27.68 9.81 8.95
N THR A 381 28.27 10.90 8.48
CA THR A 381 28.02 12.23 9.02
C THR A 381 26.82 12.87 8.35
N ASP A 382 26.90 13.03 7.03
CA ASP A 382 25.87 13.63 6.22
C ASP A 382 24.96 12.56 5.63
N TRP A 383 23.67 12.87 5.53
CA TRP A 383 22.69 12.00 4.92
C TRP A 383 22.05 12.70 3.73
N ARG A 384 21.70 11.93 2.70
CA ARG A 384 21.05 12.42 1.49
C ARG A 384 19.89 11.50 1.11
N LEU A 385 18.76 12.11 0.79
CA LEU A 385 17.69 11.46 0.05
C LEU A 385 17.89 11.77 -1.44
N ARG A 386 17.83 10.74 -2.27
CA ARG A 386 17.86 10.84 -3.73
C ARG A 386 16.69 10.05 -4.31
N VAL A 387 16.00 10.62 -5.29
CA VAL A 387 14.95 9.96 -6.06
C VAL A 387 15.21 10.18 -7.54
N GLU A 388 15.20 9.11 -8.33
CA GLU A 388 15.49 9.17 -9.76
C GLU A 388 14.50 8.32 -10.57
N ALA A 389 14.26 8.71 -11.81
CA ALA A 389 13.43 7.97 -12.75
C ALA A 389 14.30 7.33 -13.83
N SER A 390 13.95 6.12 -14.22
CA SER A 390 14.48 5.41 -15.39
C SER A 390 13.31 4.91 -16.23
N HIS A 391 13.53 4.78 -17.54
CA HIS A 391 12.47 4.47 -18.48
C HIS A 391 12.90 3.31 -19.37
N ARG A 392 11.94 2.51 -19.82
CA ARG A 392 12.23 1.49 -20.85
C ARG A 392 12.52 2.17 -22.18
N SER A 393 13.46 1.59 -22.93
CA SER A 393 13.74 2.00 -24.30
C SER A 393 12.48 1.91 -25.15
N GLY A 394 12.23 2.91 -25.99
CA GLY A 394 11.07 2.95 -26.86
C GLY A 394 10.98 4.25 -27.67
N PRO A 395 10.03 4.34 -28.61
CA PRO A 395 9.88 5.50 -29.49
C PRO A 395 9.24 6.72 -28.81
N VAL A 396 8.76 6.57 -27.56
CA VAL A 396 8.02 7.61 -26.84
C VAL A 396 9.00 8.54 -26.11
N PRO A 397 8.81 9.88 -26.17
CA PRO A 397 9.59 10.82 -25.38
C PRO A 397 9.52 10.48 -23.89
N THR A 398 10.66 10.56 -23.21
CA THR A 398 10.73 10.35 -21.77
C THR A 398 9.81 11.34 -21.04
N PRO A 399 8.73 10.87 -20.40
CA PRO A 399 7.77 11.75 -19.76
C PRO A 399 8.30 12.24 -18.41
N THR A 400 7.78 13.36 -17.93
CA THR A 400 7.92 13.73 -16.53
C THR A 400 7.19 12.73 -15.64
N GLN A 401 7.67 12.53 -14.41
CA GLN A 401 7.09 11.57 -13.48
C GLN A 401 6.78 12.21 -12.14
N ASP A 402 5.50 12.31 -11.80
CA ASP A 402 5.07 12.72 -10.47
C ASP A 402 5.24 11.56 -9.48
N PHE A 403 5.72 11.86 -8.28
CA PHE A 403 5.90 10.88 -7.22
C PHE A 403 5.58 11.48 -5.85
N ALA A 404 5.25 10.60 -4.92
CA ALA A 404 5.19 10.89 -3.49
C ALA A 404 6.08 9.90 -2.74
N ILE A 405 6.90 10.41 -1.81
CA ILE A 405 7.64 9.57 -0.88
C ILE A 405 7.38 10.01 0.56
N VAL A 406 7.00 9.04 1.38
CA VAL A 406 6.72 9.20 2.80
C VAL A 406 7.82 8.48 3.57
N ILE A 407 8.53 9.20 4.44
CA ILE A 407 9.69 8.68 5.18
C ILE A 407 9.45 8.88 6.67
N THR A 408 9.41 7.79 7.43
CA THR A 408 9.26 7.83 8.89
C THR A 408 10.58 7.45 9.55
N LEU A 409 11.11 8.35 10.39
CA LEU A 409 12.18 8.06 11.35
C LEU A 409 11.52 7.83 12.70
N ARG A 410 11.87 6.74 13.39
CA ARG A 410 11.30 6.46 14.72
C ARG A 410 12.30 5.87 15.69
N ASP A 411 12.09 6.20 16.96
CA ASP A 411 12.72 5.51 18.08
C ASP A 411 11.90 4.24 18.43
N PRO A 412 12.47 3.03 18.27
CA PRO A 412 11.79 1.79 18.66
C PRO A 412 11.47 1.73 20.16
N GLY A 413 12.20 2.49 21.00
CA GLY A 413 11.97 2.60 22.44
C GLY A 413 10.80 3.50 22.83
N GLN A 414 10.27 4.29 21.89
CA GLN A 414 9.15 5.23 22.09
C GLN A 414 9.36 6.23 23.23
N SER A 415 10.60 6.69 23.43
CA SER A 415 10.95 7.59 24.56
C SER A 415 11.68 8.86 24.14
N LEU A 416 12.24 8.90 22.93
CA LEU A 416 13.04 10.02 22.45
C LEU A 416 12.20 11.07 21.70
N PRO A 417 12.58 12.37 21.73
CA PRO A 417 11.84 13.46 21.10
C PRO A 417 12.14 13.58 19.59
N VAL A 418 11.94 12.49 18.85
CA VAL A 418 12.31 12.39 17.42
C VAL A 418 11.61 13.45 16.57
N TYR A 419 10.33 13.73 16.82
CA TYR A 419 9.56 14.72 16.05
C TYR A 419 10.17 16.11 16.15
N ASP A 420 10.32 16.62 17.37
CA ASP A 420 10.77 17.98 17.65
C ASP A 420 12.20 18.21 17.10
N GLU A 421 13.08 17.22 17.26
CA GLU A 421 14.45 17.33 16.75
C GLU A 421 14.53 17.29 15.22
N VAL A 422 13.70 16.49 14.54
CA VAL A 422 13.64 16.51 13.07
C VAL A 422 13.18 17.88 12.58
N VAL A 423 12.14 18.45 13.18
CA VAL A 423 11.64 19.81 12.84
C VAL A 423 12.74 20.85 13.04
N ALA A 424 13.44 20.81 14.17
CA ALA A 424 14.55 21.73 14.46
C ALA A 424 15.71 21.58 13.44
N LYS A 425 16.06 20.35 13.07
CA LYS A 425 17.11 20.06 12.07
C LYS A 425 16.71 20.53 10.68
N MET A 426 15.46 20.37 10.27
CA MET A 426 14.96 20.90 8.99
C MET A 426 15.07 22.42 8.95
N ALA A 427 14.64 23.11 10.00
CA ALA A 427 14.76 24.56 10.11
C ALA A 427 16.21 25.02 10.06
N ALA A 428 17.11 24.34 10.78
CA ALA A 428 18.55 24.63 10.76
C ALA A 428 19.20 24.39 9.37
N ALA A 429 18.71 23.42 8.61
CA ALA A 429 19.14 23.16 7.23
C ALA A 429 18.52 24.12 6.21
N GLY A 430 17.71 25.11 6.63
CA GLY A 430 17.03 26.06 5.76
C GLY A 430 15.92 25.43 4.92
N TRP A 431 15.39 24.28 5.33
CA TRP A 431 14.29 23.64 4.61
C TRP A 431 13.00 24.43 4.83
N ILE A 432 12.33 24.75 3.72
CA ILE A 432 10.96 25.24 3.76
C ILE A 432 10.06 24.02 3.91
N SER A 433 9.45 23.87 5.07
CA SER A 433 8.50 22.81 5.39
C SER A 433 7.16 23.39 5.83
N GLN A 434 6.09 22.67 5.57
CA GLN A 434 4.76 22.97 6.08
C GLN A 434 4.22 21.68 6.68
N ASP A 435 3.58 21.79 7.85
CA ASP A 435 2.85 20.65 8.40
C ASP A 435 1.73 20.26 7.43
N LEU A 436 1.49 18.96 7.32
CA LEU A 436 0.35 18.45 6.56
C LEU A 436 -0.93 19.01 7.20
N GLN A 437 -1.57 19.95 6.52
CA GLN A 437 -2.72 20.67 7.06
C GLN A 437 -3.94 19.75 7.06
N ILE A 438 -4.49 19.50 8.25
CA ILE A 438 -5.63 18.61 8.46
C ILE A 438 -6.81 19.44 8.98
N HIS A 439 -8.01 19.21 8.44
CA HIS A 439 -9.23 19.77 9.01
C HIS A 439 -9.45 19.24 10.43
N HIS A 440 -9.57 20.14 11.42
CA HIS A 440 -9.99 19.76 12.76
C HIS A 440 -11.40 19.16 12.72
N ARG A 441 -11.50 17.83 12.84
CA ARG A 441 -12.81 17.18 12.99
C ARG A 441 -13.33 17.45 14.40
N VAL A 442 -14.43 18.21 14.47
CA VAL A 442 -15.32 18.16 15.63
C VAL A 442 -15.92 16.76 15.64
N ARG A 443 -15.48 15.90 16.58
CA ARG A 443 -16.15 14.62 16.84
C ARG A 443 -17.58 14.94 17.28
N SER A 444 -18.55 14.84 16.38
CA SER A 444 -19.96 14.70 16.76
C SER A 444 -20.09 13.35 17.47
N ARG A 445 -20.14 13.38 18.81
CA ARG A 445 -20.59 12.24 19.60
C ARG A 445 -22.03 11.95 19.17
N LEU A 446 -22.24 10.82 18.49
CA LEU A 446 -23.56 10.19 18.41
C LEU A 446 -23.77 9.34 19.67
#